data_AF-A0A2H6B998-F1
#
_entry.id   AF-A0A2H6B998-F1
#
_cell.length_a   1.000
_cell.length_b   1.000
_cell.length_c   1.000
_cell.angle_alpha   90.00
_cell.angle_beta   90.00
_cell.angle_gamma   90.00
#
_symmetry.space_group_name_H-M   'P 1'
#
loop_
_entity.id
_entity.type
_entity.pdbx_description
1 polymer ?
#
loop_
_entity_poly.entity_id
_entity_poly.type
_entity_poly.pdbx_seq_one_letter_code
_entity_poly.pdbx_strand_id
1 'polypeptide(L)'
;MALCAGLGLALAVKAGAVTGVIEQRVDELVSERAPQPAEGASRLVATSSTRSAYWREAVELFRERPLLGWGADSFEIVRLRHRHGPLGARHAHGFFAQQLADLGLAGVLVALAAFAASLPALVAPLRRRAVRASAVGGLRDRLASEDAIAARAALALVVAAFGVQSLLDWTWYVPALALPALFAAGFLAGAREPRRHHRVAGGRAPLLAAACATLATLFSVWTLLEPASALHTSERARAALADAQPHTALRLARRAADHDPLALDPLLVAARAQAALGATTAARRTLVAAVERHPQDPRAWIALARFEAGPGLRPDRALAAVRAALWLDPEGREAKHLYLAARARLRIACALAGGSAASENGARRPTDRAGTSANLRWATRACAHGAAKAARD
;
A
#
# COMPACT_ATOMS: atom_id res chain seq x y z
N MET A 1 -42.64 40.40 20.35
CA MET A 1 -41.35 39.99 20.96
C MET A 1 -41.27 38.50 21.31
N ALA A 2 -42.30 37.89 21.92
CA ALA A 2 -42.29 36.46 22.27
C ALA A 2 -42.15 35.49 21.06
N LEU A 3 -42.75 35.82 19.91
CA LEU A 3 -42.64 35.00 18.69
C LEU A 3 -41.24 35.00 18.07
N CYS A 4 -40.53 36.14 18.12
CA CYS A 4 -39.17 36.26 17.60
C CYS A 4 -38.15 35.57 18.51
N ALA A 5 -38.37 35.59 19.83
CA ALA A 5 -37.57 34.85 20.79
C ALA A 5 -37.76 33.33 20.64
N GLY A 6 -39.00 32.86 20.40
CA GLY A 6 -39.30 31.46 20.12
C GLY A 6 -38.70 30.95 18.81
N LEU A 7 -38.70 31.77 17.75
CA LEU A 7 -38.08 31.43 16.47
C LEU A 7 -36.55 31.39 16.59
N GLY A 8 -35.95 32.35 17.32
CA GLY A 8 -34.51 32.38 17.59
C GLY A 8 -34.04 31.18 18.42
N LEU A 9 -34.81 30.76 19.43
CA LEU A 9 -34.53 29.57 20.21
C LEU A 9 -34.70 28.29 19.39
N ALA A 10 -35.72 28.20 18.52
CA ALA A 10 -35.91 27.04 17.63
C ALA A 10 -34.81 26.93 16.56
N LEU A 11 -34.33 28.05 16.03
CA LEU A 11 -33.18 28.09 15.11
C LEU A 11 -31.87 27.76 15.83
N ALA A 12 -31.66 28.25 17.06
CA ALA A 12 -30.48 27.93 17.86
C ALA A 12 -30.47 26.47 18.33
N VAL A 13 -31.64 25.90 18.69
CA VAL A 13 -31.80 24.48 19.02
C VAL A 13 -31.61 23.61 17.78
N LYS A 14 -32.11 24.02 16.59
CA LYS A 14 -31.81 23.33 15.33
C LYS A 14 -30.34 23.44 14.94
N ALA A 15 -29.72 24.60 15.11
CA ALA A 15 -28.29 24.79 14.85
C ALA A 15 -27.45 23.95 15.81
N GLY A 16 -27.79 23.95 17.10
CA GLY A 16 -27.18 23.13 18.16
C GLY A 16 -27.36 21.63 17.93
N ALA A 17 -28.53 21.20 17.45
CA ALA A 17 -28.80 19.81 17.07
C ALA A 17 -28.05 19.43 15.78
N VAL A 18 -27.92 20.33 14.80
CA VAL A 18 -27.14 20.11 13.59
C VAL A 18 -25.64 20.06 13.91
N THR A 19 -25.12 20.96 14.76
CA THR A 19 -23.72 20.90 15.21
C THR A 19 -23.45 19.68 16.06
N GLY A 20 -24.35 19.29 16.97
CA GLY A 20 -24.21 18.07 17.77
C GLY A 20 -24.25 16.79 16.92
N VAL A 21 -25.10 16.75 15.89
CA VAL A 21 -25.09 15.65 14.91
C VAL A 21 -23.80 15.66 14.09
N ILE A 22 -23.31 16.82 13.64
CA ILE A 22 -22.05 16.93 12.90
C ILE A 22 -20.86 16.49 13.78
N GLU A 23 -20.78 16.95 15.03
CA GLU A 23 -19.75 16.54 16.00
C GLU A 23 -19.81 15.04 16.25
N GLN A 24 -21.00 14.48 16.53
CA GLN A 24 -21.17 13.04 16.70
C GLN A 24 -20.77 12.27 15.44
N ARG A 25 -21.11 12.76 14.24
CA ARG A 25 -20.70 12.13 12.97
C ARG A 25 -19.19 12.22 12.76
N VAL A 26 -18.57 13.33 13.14
CA VAL A 26 -17.12 13.51 13.10
C VAL A 26 -16.46 12.54 14.07
N ASP A 27 -16.94 12.42 15.30
CA ASP A 27 -16.46 11.48 16.31
C ASP A 27 -16.60 10.02 15.87
N GLU A 28 -17.73 9.67 15.24
CA GLU A 28 -17.94 8.35 14.63
C GLU A 28 -17.00 8.08 13.43
N LEU A 29 -16.72 9.11 12.63
CA LEU A 29 -15.78 9.07 11.50
C LEU A 29 -14.33 8.90 11.96
N VAL A 30 -13.97 9.47 13.11
CA VAL A 30 -12.60 9.39 13.67
C VAL A 30 -12.44 8.35 14.77
N SER A 31 -13.49 7.56 15.07
CA SER A 31 -13.44 6.53 16.11
C SER A 31 -12.73 5.27 15.62
N GLU A 32 -11.60 4.96 16.26
CA GLU A 32 -10.82 3.76 15.95
C GLU A 32 -11.44 2.44 16.45
N ARG A 33 -12.49 2.52 17.28
CA ARG A 33 -13.12 1.36 17.95
C ARG A 33 -14.54 1.10 17.46
N ALA A 34 -15.01 1.85 16.48
CA ALA A 34 -16.38 1.72 16.02
C ALA A 34 -16.57 0.36 15.30
N PRO A 35 -17.63 -0.41 15.63
CA PRO A 35 -17.94 -1.64 14.91
C PRO A 35 -18.11 -1.36 13.42
N GLN A 36 -17.54 -2.24 12.59
CA GLN A 36 -17.78 -2.19 11.15
C GLN A 36 -19.28 -2.44 10.90
N PRO A 37 -19.96 -1.61 10.09
CA PRO A 37 -21.36 -1.82 9.78
C PRO A 37 -21.54 -3.16 9.08
N ALA A 38 -22.59 -3.90 9.45
CA ALA A 38 -23.00 -5.08 8.68
C ALA A 38 -23.39 -4.67 7.25
N GLU A 39 -23.12 -5.53 6.27
CA GLU A 39 -23.52 -5.31 4.88
C GLU A 39 -25.05 -5.18 4.77
N GLY A 40 -25.53 -4.17 4.03
CA GLY A 40 -26.97 -3.92 3.84
C GLY A 40 -27.34 -2.43 3.77
N ALA A 41 -28.65 -2.13 3.75
CA ALA A 41 -29.17 -0.77 3.65
C ALA A 41 -28.74 0.15 4.81
N SER A 42 -28.48 -0.43 5.99
CA SER A 42 -27.91 0.28 7.15
C SER A 42 -26.53 0.87 6.88
N ARG A 43 -25.78 0.34 5.90
CA ARG A 43 -24.48 0.87 5.49
C ARG A 43 -24.57 2.24 4.82
N LEU A 44 -25.71 2.58 4.20
CA LEU A 44 -25.91 3.89 3.53
C LEU A 44 -25.97 5.06 4.52
N VAL A 45 -26.28 4.77 5.78
CA VAL A 45 -26.37 5.75 6.88
C VAL A 45 -25.33 5.51 7.96
N ALA A 46 -24.41 4.56 7.74
CA ALA A 46 -23.34 4.26 8.68
C ALA A 46 -22.14 5.18 8.46
N THR A 47 -21.71 5.83 9.54
CA THR A 47 -20.57 6.76 9.60
C THR A 47 -19.39 6.18 10.38
N SER A 48 -19.57 5.04 11.06
CA SER A 48 -18.48 4.36 11.76
C SER A 48 -17.36 3.99 10.81
N SER A 49 -16.13 4.34 11.18
CA SER A 49 -15.00 4.17 10.28
C SER A 49 -13.70 3.87 11.02
N THR A 50 -12.98 2.85 10.57
CA THR A 50 -11.59 2.60 11.01
C THR A 50 -10.57 3.52 10.34
N ARG A 51 -11.00 4.54 9.59
CA ARG A 51 -10.12 5.45 8.83
C ARG A 51 -9.15 6.20 9.73
N SER A 52 -9.58 6.63 10.91
CA SER A 52 -8.70 7.30 11.87
C SER A 52 -7.51 6.45 12.27
N ALA A 53 -7.68 5.13 12.41
CA ALA A 53 -6.58 4.23 12.70
C ALA A 53 -5.54 4.29 11.58
N TYR A 54 -5.99 4.28 10.32
CA TYR A 54 -5.11 4.38 9.15
C TYR A 54 -4.46 5.77 9.01
N TRP A 55 -5.18 6.85 9.31
CA TRP A 55 -4.63 8.21 9.30
C TRP A 55 -3.56 8.40 10.38
N ARG A 56 -3.81 7.91 11.60
CA ARG A 56 -2.80 7.93 12.66
C ARG A 56 -1.55 7.17 12.22
N GLU A 57 -1.71 5.97 11.67
CA GLU A 57 -0.57 5.18 11.20
C GLU A 57 0.17 5.89 10.06
N ALA A 58 -0.53 6.57 9.15
CA ALA A 58 0.09 7.42 8.14
C ALA A 58 0.88 8.59 8.75
N VAL A 59 0.37 9.20 9.82
CA VAL A 59 1.07 10.27 10.55
C VAL A 59 2.33 9.74 11.22
N GLU A 60 2.32 8.55 11.83
CA GLU A 60 3.54 7.96 12.39
C GLU A 60 4.58 7.69 11.30
N LEU A 61 4.18 7.15 10.15
CA LEU A 61 5.07 6.95 9.01
C LEU A 61 5.65 8.27 8.48
N PHE A 62 4.83 9.32 8.39
CA PHE A 62 5.27 10.65 7.99
C PHE A 62 6.29 11.25 8.96
N ARG A 63 6.09 11.12 10.28
CA ARG A 63 7.03 11.61 11.31
C ARG A 63 8.42 10.99 11.18
N GLU A 64 8.50 9.74 10.71
CA GLU A 64 9.76 9.04 10.51
C GLU A 64 10.52 9.47 9.26
N ARG A 65 9.79 9.81 8.18
CA ARG A 65 10.39 10.21 6.89
C ARG A 65 9.65 11.41 6.29
N PRO A 66 9.71 12.61 6.92
CA PRO A 66 8.82 13.72 6.58
C PRO A 66 9.06 14.31 5.19
N LEU A 67 10.28 14.23 4.65
CA LEU A 67 10.59 14.86 3.37
C LEU A 67 10.14 14.02 2.17
N LEU A 68 10.48 12.73 2.17
CA LEU A 68 10.35 11.83 1.01
C LEU A 68 9.44 10.63 1.25
N GLY A 69 8.96 10.41 2.48
CA GLY A 69 8.14 9.26 2.83
C GLY A 69 8.86 7.91 2.68
N TRP A 70 8.06 6.85 2.57
CA TRP A 70 8.51 5.46 2.51
C TRP A 70 8.60 4.88 1.09
N GLY A 71 8.22 5.66 0.08
CA GLY A 71 8.07 5.24 -1.31
C GLY A 71 6.60 5.16 -1.71
N ALA A 72 6.32 5.39 -3.00
CA ALA A 72 4.98 5.27 -3.56
C ALA A 72 4.42 3.86 -3.33
N ASP A 73 3.15 3.78 -2.90
CA ASP A 73 2.43 2.52 -2.66
C ASP A 73 3.07 1.62 -1.59
N SER A 74 3.79 2.21 -0.64
CA SER A 74 4.46 1.47 0.45
C SER A 74 3.57 1.28 1.68
N PHE A 75 2.51 2.09 1.81
CA PHE A 75 1.66 2.14 3.00
C PHE A 75 1.20 0.76 3.51
N GLU A 76 0.73 -0.14 2.65
CA GLU A 76 0.28 -1.50 3.04
C GLU A 76 1.33 -2.26 3.86
N ILE A 77 2.60 -2.06 3.52
CA ILE A 77 3.73 -2.79 4.09
C ILE A 77 4.23 -2.11 5.35
N VAL A 78 4.54 -0.81 5.27
CA VAL A 78 5.21 -0.10 6.37
C VAL A 78 4.28 0.22 7.53
N ARG A 79 2.95 0.31 7.29
CA ARG A 79 1.95 0.52 8.36
C ARG A 79 1.93 -0.62 9.38
N LEU A 80 2.35 -1.83 8.99
CA LEU A 80 2.16 -3.04 9.80
C LEU A 80 2.85 -2.94 11.17
N ARG A 81 3.90 -2.12 11.28
CA ARG A 81 4.58 -1.86 12.55
C ARG A 81 3.73 -1.06 13.54
N HIS A 82 2.85 -0.22 13.01
CA HIS A 82 2.04 0.74 13.76
C HIS A 82 0.57 0.31 13.90
N ARG A 83 0.17 -0.78 13.24
CA ARG A 83 -1.20 -1.27 13.29
C ARG A 83 -1.55 -1.81 14.68
N HIS A 84 -2.76 -1.52 15.10
CA HIS A 84 -3.34 -2.07 16.31
C HIS A 84 -4.48 -3.01 15.93
N GLY A 85 -4.31 -4.29 16.22
CA GLY A 85 -5.28 -5.33 15.88
C GLY A 85 -5.19 -5.82 14.42
N PRO A 86 -6.16 -6.66 14.00
CA PRO A 86 -6.07 -7.42 12.75
C PRO A 86 -6.50 -6.63 11.51
N LEU A 87 -6.71 -5.32 11.61
CA LEU A 87 -7.19 -4.48 10.51
C LEU A 87 -6.18 -4.50 9.35
N GLY A 88 -6.66 -4.91 8.19
CA GLY A 88 -5.93 -4.86 6.93
C GLY A 88 -6.36 -3.66 6.11
N ALA A 89 -5.41 -2.87 5.63
CA ALA A 89 -5.65 -1.79 4.70
C ALA A 89 -4.47 -1.65 3.76
N ARG A 90 -4.76 -1.49 2.46
CA ARG A 90 -3.74 -1.21 1.44
C ARG A 90 -3.38 0.27 1.37
N HIS A 91 -4.33 1.12 1.73
CA HIS A 91 -4.22 2.57 1.62
C HIS A 91 -4.62 3.24 2.93
N ALA A 92 -4.16 4.46 3.15
CA ALA A 92 -4.45 5.25 4.33
C ALA A 92 -5.90 5.78 4.37
N HIS A 93 -6.69 5.53 3.32
CA HIS A 93 -8.06 6.04 3.18
C HIS A 93 -8.14 7.57 3.32
N GLY A 94 -7.32 8.29 2.57
CA GLY A 94 -7.37 9.75 2.48
C GLY A 94 -6.16 10.25 1.71
N PHE A 95 -6.37 11.07 0.68
CA PHE A 95 -5.32 11.47 -0.26
C PHE A 95 -4.09 12.03 0.45
N PHE A 96 -4.24 13.02 1.34
CA PHE A 96 -3.09 13.62 2.01
C PHE A 96 -2.42 12.68 3.01
N ALA A 97 -3.18 11.87 3.74
CA ALA A 97 -2.62 10.86 4.64
C ALA A 97 -1.73 9.88 3.84
N GLN A 98 -2.23 9.42 2.70
CA GLN A 98 -1.46 8.56 1.79
C GLN A 98 -0.20 9.26 1.27
N GLN A 99 -0.34 10.47 0.72
CA GLN A 99 0.80 11.20 0.15
C GLN A 99 1.88 11.49 1.20
N LEU A 100 1.49 11.81 2.44
CA LEU A 100 2.44 12.05 3.53
C LEU A 100 3.20 10.77 3.93
N ALA A 101 2.50 9.63 4.01
CA ALA A 101 3.15 8.36 4.34
C ALA A 101 4.08 7.87 3.23
N ASP A 102 3.61 7.91 1.98
CA ASP A 102 4.34 7.37 0.83
C ASP A 102 5.46 8.30 0.35
N LEU A 103 5.18 9.60 0.23
CA LEU A 103 6.04 10.56 -0.48
C LEU A 103 6.42 11.79 0.36
N GLY A 104 5.96 11.87 1.62
CA GLY A 104 6.24 12.98 2.51
C GLY A 104 5.74 14.33 1.96
N LEU A 105 6.40 15.40 2.42
CA LEU A 105 6.12 16.76 1.96
C LEU A 105 6.37 16.92 0.47
N ALA A 106 7.36 16.23 -0.11
CA ALA A 106 7.63 16.31 -1.55
C ALA A 106 6.41 15.89 -2.38
N GLY A 107 5.78 14.75 -2.05
CA GLY A 107 4.57 14.29 -2.73
C GLY A 107 3.38 15.23 -2.58
N VAL A 108 3.20 15.81 -1.37
CA VAL A 108 2.14 16.80 -1.13
C VAL A 108 2.38 18.07 -1.95
N LEU A 109 3.61 18.58 -1.97
CA LEU A 109 3.96 19.79 -2.73
C LEU A 109 3.77 19.59 -4.23
N VAL A 110 4.15 18.43 -4.78
CA VAL A 110 3.91 18.08 -6.19
C VAL A 110 2.42 18.02 -6.48
N ALA A 111 1.63 17.37 -5.61
CA ALA A 111 0.18 17.30 -5.78
C ALA A 111 -0.48 18.69 -5.73
N LEU A 112 -0.07 19.54 -4.78
CA LEU A 112 -0.56 20.92 -4.66
C LEU A 112 -0.13 21.78 -5.86
N ALA A 113 1.08 21.61 -6.37
CA ALA A 113 1.56 22.31 -7.56
C ALA A 113 0.77 21.89 -8.82
N ALA A 114 0.52 20.58 -8.99
CA ALA A 114 -0.31 20.06 -10.07
C ALA A 114 -1.75 20.61 -9.98
N PHE A 115 -2.33 20.62 -8.77
CA PHE A 115 -3.63 21.21 -8.52
C PHE A 115 -3.64 22.71 -8.84
N ALA A 116 -2.68 23.48 -8.33
CA ALA A 116 -2.56 24.91 -8.59
C ALA A 116 -2.41 25.22 -10.09
N ALA A 117 -1.62 24.42 -10.82
CA ALA A 117 -1.47 24.54 -12.27
C ALA A 117 -2.77 24.28 -13.04
N SER A 118 -3.69 23.48 -12.49
CA SER A 118 -4.99 23.20 -13.10
C SER A 118 -6.04 24.30 -12.87
N LEU A 119 -5.91 25.10 -11.80
CA LEU A 119 -6.88 26.13 -11.41
C LEU A 119 -7.19 27.14 -12.53
N PRO A 120 -6.21 27.75 -13.24
CA PRO A 120 -6.51 28.72 -14.30
C PRO A 120 -7.43 28.18 -15.40
N ALA A 121 -7.34 26.89 -15.70
CA ALA A 121 -8.19 26.23 -16.68
C ALA A 121 -9.64 26.08 -16.18
N LEU A 122 -9.82 25.90 -14.86
CA LEU A 122 -11.12 25.81 -14.20
C LEU A 122 -11.80 27.18 -14.00
N VAL A 123 -11.04 28.24 -13.68
CA VAL A 123 -11.61 29.59 -13.40
C VAL A 123 -11.76 30.49 -14.63
N ALA A 124 -10.96 30.28 -15.68
CA ALA A 124 -11.01 31.12 -16.89
C ALA A 124 -12.38 31.18 -17.59
N PRO A 125 -13.19 30.10 -17.66
CA PRO A 125 -14.54 30.15 -18.22
C PRO A 125 -15.50 31.02 -17.40
N LEU A 126 -15.37 31.00 -16.07
CA LEU A 126 -16.22 31.77 -15.15
C LEU A 126 -15.95 33.28 -15.24
N ARG A 127 -14.67 33.70 -15.28
CA ARG A 127 -14.30 35.13 -15.41
C ARG A 127 -14.72 35.74 -16.75
N ARG A 128 -14.61 34.99 -17.85
CA ARG A 128 -14.98 35.48 -19.19
C ARG A 128 -16.50 35.66 -19.37
N ARG A 129 -17.30 34.91 -18.60
CA ARG A 129 -18.76 34.98 -18.64
C ARG A 129 -19.31 36.20 -17.89
N ALA A 130 -18.73 36.56 -16.74
CA ALA A 130 -19.08 37.80 -16.03
C ALA A 130 -18.91 39.04 -16.93
N VAL A 131 -17.95 39.00 -17.85
CA VAL A 131 -17.69 40.08 -18.83
C VAL A 131 -18.66 40.05 -20.02
N ARG A 132 -19.18 38.88 -20.42
CA ARG A 132 -20.07 38.74 -21.59
C ARG A 132 -21.56 38.72 -21.28
N ALA A 133 -21.97 38.45 -20.04
CA ALA A 133 -23.37 38.60 -19.63
C ALA A 133 -23.88 40.06 -19.78
N SER A 134 -22.96 41.01 -19.94
CA SER A 134 -23.21 42.41 -20.31
C SER A 134 -23.46 42.64 -21.82
N ALA A 135 -23.34 41.62 -22.68
CA ALA A 135 -23.54 41.72 -24.12
C ALA A 135 -24.72 40.84 -24.59
N VAL A 136 -25.72 41.47 -25.19
CA VAL A 136 -27.04 40.90 -25.54
C VAL A 136 -26.92 39.87 -26.68
N GLY A 137 -27.30 38.62 -26.41
CA GLY A 137 -27.52 37.55 -27.41
C GLY A 137 -28.97 37.05 -27.41
N GLY A 138 -29.43 36.49 -28.55
CA GLY A 138 -30.81 36.03 -28.78
C GLY A 138 -31.20 34.73 -28.08
N LEU A 139 -32.51 34.40 -28.02
CA LEU A 139 -33.08 33.29 -27.23
C LEU A 139 -32.52 31.89 -27.58
N ARG A 140 -32.25 31.60 -28.86
CA ARG A 140 -31.65 30.33 -29.31
C ARG A 140 -30.19 30.18 -28.87
N ASP A 141 -29.42 31.26 -28.92
CA ASP A 141 -28.04 31.28 -28.41
C ASP A 141 -28.03 31.15 -26.89
N ARG A 142 -29.05 31.68 -26.20
CA ARG A 142 -29.22 31.50 -24.75
C ARG A 142 -29.47 30.05 -24.39
N LEU A 143 -30.42 29.36 -25.03
CA LEU A 143 -30.73 27.96 -24.75
C LEU A 143 -29.55 27.02 -25.07
N ALA A 144 -28.89 27.18 -26.24
CA ALA A 144 -27.68 26.42 -26.56
C ALA A 144 -26.52 26.73 -25.60
N SER A 145 -26.46 27.96 -25.06
CA SER A 145 -25.51 28.30 -24.01
C SER A 145 -25.88 27.72 -22.65
N GLU A 146 -27.16 27.52 -22.34
CA GLU A 146 -27.66 26.97 -21.08
C GLU A 146 -27.40 25.47 -20.97
N ASP A 147 -27.66 24.70 -22.03
CA ASP A 147 -27.31 23.27 -22.08
C ASP A 147 -25.79 23.07 -21.95
N ALA A 148 -25.00 23.91 -22.61
CA ALA A 148 -23.55 23.89 -22.50
C ALA A 148 -23.05 24.31 -21.09
N ILE A 149 -23.75 25.20 -20.38
CA ILE A 149 -23.48 25.51 -18.97
C ILE A 149 -23.78 24.28 -18.12
N ALA A 150 -24.98 23.72 -18.25
CA ALA A 150 -25.44 22.62 -17.43
C ALA A 150 -24.51 21.43 -17.58
N ALA A 151 -24.08 21.09 -18.80
CA ALA A 151 -23.09 20.05 -19.07
C ALA A 151 -21.73 20.33 -18.40
N ARG A 152 -21.21 21.56 -18.50
CA ARG A 152 -19.93 21.94 -17.86
C ARG A 152 -20.04 21.96 -16.33
N ALA A 153 -21.16 22.41 -15.79
CA ALA A 153 -21.43 22.42 -14.36
C ALA A 153 -21.54 20.98 -13.82
N ALA A 154 -22.21 20.08 -14.55
CA ALA A 154 -22.27 18.67 -14.22
C ALA A 154 -20.87 18.02 -14.21
N LEU A 155 -20.05 18.27 -15.25
CA LEU A 155 -18.66 17.79 -15.28
C LEU A 155 -17.82 18.36 -14.13
N ALA A 156 -17.99 19.64 -13.80
CA ALA A 156 -17.28 20.27 -12.68
C ALA A 156 -17.71 19.66 -11.34
N LEU A 157 -18.99 19.33 -11.18
CA LEU A 157 -19.51 18.64 -10.01
C LEU A 157 -18.93 17.23 -9.88
N VAL A 158 -18.78 16.49 -10.98
CA VAL A 158 -18.10 15.18 -10.98
C VAL A 158 -16.67 15.30 -10.45
N VAL A 159 -15.91 16.28 -10.95
CA VAL A 159 -14.52 16.53 -10.50
C VAL A 159 -14.50 16.91 -9.01
N ALA A 160 -15.39 17.80 -8.57
CA ALA A 160 -15.47 18.24 -7.19
C ALA A 160 -15.86 17.09 -6.24
N ALA A 161 -16.89 16.32 -6.59
CA ALA A 161 -17.34 15.18 -5.81
C ALA A 161 -16.24 14.11 -5.69
N PHE A 162 -15.56 13.80 -6.79
CA PHE A 162 -14.43 12.87 -6.78
C PHE A 162 -13.26 13.38 -5.92
N GLY A 163 -12.95 14.68 -6.01
CA GLY A 163 -11.92 15.32 -5.18
C GLY A 163 -12.25 15.22 -3.70
N VAL A 164 -13.44 15.64 -3.28
CA VAL A 164 -13.91 15.58 -1.89
C VAL A 164 -13.89 14.14 -1.37
N GLN A 165 -14.40 13.19 -2.15
CA GLN A 165 -14.37 11.78 -1.77
C GLN A 165 -12.94 11.25 -1.62
N SER A 166 -12.02 11.64 -2.51
CA SER A 166 -10.61 11.22 -2.46
C SER A 166 -9.85 11.83 -1.26
N LEU A 167 -10.29 12.97 -0.73
CA LEU A 167 -9.73 13.50 0.52
C LEU A 167 -10.06 12.61 1.72
N LEU A 168 -11.21 11.94 1.69
CA LEU A 168 -11.73 11.11 2.77
C LEU A 168 -11.45 9.62 2.59
N ASP A 169 -11.12 9.17 1.38
CA ASP A 169 -10.98 7.75 1.06
C ASP A 169 -9.97 7.48 -0.06
N TRP A 170 -9.64 6.21 -0.30
CA TRP A 170 -8.67 5.78 -1.33
C TRP A 170 -9.25 5.79 -2.76
N THR A 171 -10.35 6.52 -3.00
CA THR A 171 -11.08 6.57 -4.28
C THR A 171 -10.18 6.90 -5.47
N TRP A 172 -9.11 7.67 -5.25
CA TRP A 172 -8.10 7.98 -6.26
C TRP A 172 -7.42 6.74 -6.87
N TYR A 173 -7.32 5.65 -6.10
CA TYR A 173 -6.74 4.38 -6.55
C TYR A 173 -7.75 3.47 -7.26
N VAL A 174 -9.02 3.87 -7.40
CA VAL A 174 -10.04 3.12 -8.14
C VAL A 174 -10.11 3.64 -9.57
N PRO A 175 -9.56 2.93 -10.58
CA PRO A 175 -9.46 3.47 -11.94
C PRO A 175 -10.83 3.80 -12.55
N ALA A 176 -11.85 3.00 -12.23
CA ALA A 176 -13.22 3.21 -12.70
C ALA A 176 -13.83 4.54 -12.21
N LEU A 177 -13.32 5.13 -11.13
CA LEU A 177 -13.76 6.42 -10.59
C LEU A 177 -12.80 7.55 -10.98
N ALA A 178 -11.50 7.28 -10.94
CA ALA A 178 -10.48 8.26 -11.26
C ALA A 178 -10.47 8.64 -12.75
N LEU A 179 -10.59 7.69 -13.67
CA LEU A 179 -10.50 7.97 -15.10
C LEU A 179 -11.64 8.90 -15.60
N PRO A 180 -12.92 8.67 -15.26
CA PRO A 180 -13.99 9.60 -15.65
C PRO A 180 -13.79 11.01 -15.07
N ALA A 181 -13.36 11.12 -13.80
CA ALA A 181 -13.09 12.41 -13.18
C ALA A 181 -11.92 13.15 -13.84
N LEU A 182 -10.83 12.44 -14.15
CA LEU A 182 -9.69 12.99 -14.88
C LEU A 182 -10.06 13.40 -16.31
N PHE A 183 -10.90 12.62 -16.99
CA PHE A 183 -11.42 12.98 -18.30
C PHE A 183 -12.28 14.24 -18.24
N ALA A 184 -13.19 14.33 -17.27
CA ALA A 184 -14.01 15.52 -17.03
C ALA A 184 -13.12 16.75 -16.75
N ALA A 185 -12.10 16.62 -15.89
CA ALA A 185 -11.15 17.68 -15.59
C ALA A 185 -10.35 18.11 -16.85
N GLY A 186 -9.85 17.14 -17.62
CA GLY A 186 -9.13 17.40 -18.86
C GLY A 186 -10.00 18.06 -19.92
N PHE A 187 -11.25 17.62 -20.08
CA PHE A 187 -12.22 18.23 -20.96
C PHE A 187 -12.51 19.68 -20.56
N LEU A 188 -12.79 19.94 -19.28
CA LEU A 188 -13.02 21.29 -18.76
C LEU A 188 -11.81 22.21 -18.96
N ALA A 189 -10.59 21.67 -18.78
CA ALA A 189 -9.36 22.42 -19.00
C ALA A 189 -9.09 22.73 -20.48
N GLY A 190 -9.48 21.81 -21.37
CA GLY A 190 -9.33 21.91 -22.82
C GLY A 190 -10.47 22.66 -23.54
N ALA A 191 -11.64 22.79 -22.91
CA ALA A 191 -12.84 23.43 -23.45
C ALA A 191 -12.69 24.95 -23.55
N ARG A 192 -11.79 25.40 -24.42
CA ARG A 192 -11.67 26.79 -24.86
C ARG A 192 -12.68 27.02 -25.98
N GLU A 193 -13.36 28.18 -25.96
CA GLU A 193 -14.11 28.60 -27.14
C GLU A 193 -13.17 28.66 -28.36
N PRO A 194 -13.69 28.38 -29.58
CA PRO A 194 -12.93 28.61 -30.79
C PRO A 194 -12.53 30.08 -30.83
N ARG A 195 -11.28 30.37 -30.48
CA ARG A 195 -10.68 31.67 -30.76
C ARG A 195 -10.76 31.82 -32.26
N ARG A 196 -11.34 32.94 -32.74
CA ARG A 196 -11.23 33.37 -34.15
C ARG A 196 -9.81 33.05 -34.58
N HIS A 197 -9.67 32.20 -35.59
CA HIS A 197 -8.41 31.59 -36.00
C HIS A 197 -7.28 32.64 -36.03
N HIS A 198 -6.51 32.77 -34.95
CA HIS A 198 -5.14 33.22 -35.10
C HIS A 198 -4.49 32.07 -35.83
N ARG A 199 -4.15 32.32 -37.11
CA ARG A 199 -3.36 31.39 -37.93
C ARG A 199 -2.32 30.80 -37.00
N VAL A 200 -2.39 29.48 -36.78
CA VAL A 200 -1.34 28.77 -36.07
C VAL A 200 -0.10 29.09 -36.88
N ALA A 201 0.78 29.93 -36.32
CA ALA A 201 2.05 30.24 -36.96
C ALA A 201 2.68 28.90 -37.32
N GLY A 202 3.07 28.71 -38.58
CA GLY A 202 3.60 27.46 -39.13
C GLY A 202 4.92 27.06 -38.48
N GLY A 203 4.85 26.62 -37.22
CA GLY A 203 5.97 26.24 -36.39
C GLY A 203 5.86 24.79 -35.93
N ARG A 204 6.97 24.24 -35.43
CA ARG A 204 7.06 22.84 -34.95
C ARG A 204 6.30 22.58 -33.64
N ALA A 205 5.77 23.62 -32.99
CA ALA A 205 5.11 23.53 -31.68
C ALA A 205 3.94 22.52 -31.59
N PRO A 206 2.96 22.47 -32.51
CA PRO A 206 1.90 21.47 -32.47
C PRO A 206 2.42 20.04 -32.69
N LEU A 207 3.43 19.85 -33.54
CA LEU A 207 4.07 18.56 -33.76
C LEU A 207 4.83 18.09 -32.51
N LEU A 208 5.55 18.99 -31.85
CA LEU A 208 6.24 18.71 -30.59
C LEU A 208 5.24 18.38 -29.47
N ALA A 209 4.14 19.12 -29.35
CA ALA A 209 3.09 18.83 -28.38
C ALA A 209 2.44 17.46 -28.62
N ALA A 210 2.14 17.12 -29.88
CA ALA A 210 1.63 15.81 -30.25
C ALA A 210 2.64 14.69 -29.93
N ALA A 211 3.92 14.87 -30.30
CA ALA A 211 4.98 13.91 -30.00
C ALA A 211 5.14 13.70 -28.48
N CYS A 212 5.17 14.76 -27.68
CA CYS A 212 5.22 14.68 -26.22
C CYS A 212 4.00 13.94 -25.65
N ALA A 213 2.79 14.22 -26.14
CA ALA A 213 1.57 13.53 -25.70
C ALA A 213 1.59 12.05 -26.06
N THR A 214 2.02 11.68 -27.27
CA THR A 214 2.20 10.29 -27.68
C THR A 214 3.23 9.57 -26.81
N LEU A 215 4.40 10.17 -26.58
CA LEU A 215 5.44 9.59 -25.72
C LEU A 215 4.95 9.43 -24.28
N ALA A 216 4.27 10.43 -23.71
CA ALA A 216 3.68 10.34 -22.38
C ALA A 216 2.61 9.23 -22.29
N THR A 217 1.82 9.04 -23.35
CA THR A 217 0.80 7.99 -23.43
C THR A 217 1.47 6.61 -23.51
N LEU A 218 2.46 6.44 -24.39
CA LEU A 218 3.22 5.19 -24.52
C LEU A 218 3.94 4.83 -23.21
N PHE A 219 4.55 5.83 -22.56
CA PHE A 219 5.16 5.65 -21.25
C PHE A 219 4.13 5.23 -20.19
N SER A 220 2.98 5.90 -20.12
CA SER A 220 1.90 5.53 -19.19
C SER A 220 1.40 4.10 -19.42
N VAL A 221 1.20 3.70 -20.69
CA VAL A 221 0.82 2.34 -21.05
C VAL A 221 1.90 1.35 -20.62
N TRP A 222 3.17 1.65 -20.87
CA TRP A 222 4.29 0.80 -20.44
C TRP A 222 4.35 0.63 -18.92
N THR A 223 4.15 1.71 -18.14
CA THR A 223 4.11 1.64 -16.67
C THR A 223 2.98 0.77 -16.12
N LEU A 224 1.93 0.51 -16.91
CA LEU A 224 0.84 -0.38 -16.54
C LEU A 224 1.07 -1.82 -17.02
N LEU A 225 1.63 -1.99 -18.22
CA LEU A 225 1.79 -3.30 -18.84
C LEU A 225 2.90 -4.15 -18.20
N GLU A 226 4.04 -3.56 -17.82
CA GLU A 226 5.14 -4.33 -17.21
C GLU A 226 4.76 -4.94 -15.87
N PRO A 227 4.24 -4.18 -14.86
CA PRO A 227 3.84 -4.76 -13.58
C PRO A 227 2.69 -5.78 -13.73
N ALA A 228 1.74 -5.53 -14.63
CA ALA A 228 0.66 -6.47 -14.92
C ALA A 228 1.18 -7.79 -15.51
N SER A 229 2.18 -7.71 -16.40
CA SER A 229 2.83 -8.89 -16.98
C SER A 229 3.64 -9.67 -15.95
N ALA A 230 4.35 -8.98 -15.06
CA ALA A 230 5.08 -9.59 -13.96
C ALA A 230 4.13 -10.31 -12.98
N LEU A 231 3.02 -9.67 -12.61
CA LEU A 231 1.99 -10.25 -11.74
C LEU A 231 1.37 -11.50 -12.38
N HIS A 232 0.91 -11.40 -13.63
CA HIS A 232 0.32 -12.52 -14.34
C HIS A 232 1.30 -13.70 -14.48
N THR A 233 2.57 -13.42 -14.78
CA THR A 233 3.62 -14.44 -14.87
C THR A 233 3.91 -15.08 -13.51
N SER A 234 3.87 -14.30 -12.43
CA SER A 234 4.01 -14.79 -11.05
C SER A 234 2.86 -15.73 -10.65
N GLU A 235 1.61 -15.39 -11.01
CA GLU A 235 0.46 -16.28 -10.80
C GLU A 235 0.65 -17.63 -11.50
N ARG A 236 1.06 -17.60 -12.77
CA ARG A 236 1.38 -18.83 -13.51
C ARG A 236 2.51 -19.62 -12.88
N ALA A 237 3.52 -18.96 -12.32
CA ALA A 237 4.60 -19.61 -11.59
C ALA A 237 4.10 -20.29 -10.30
N ARG A 238 3.17 -19.67 -9.57
CA ARG A 238 2.52 -20.28 -8.38
C ARG A 238 1.63 -21.47 -8.77
N ALA A 239 0.87 -21.36 -9.86
CA ALA A 239 0.07 -22.45 -10.40
C ALA A 239 0.96 -23.65 -10.79
N ALA A 240 2.06 -23.40 -11.51
CA ALA A 240 3.02 -24.45 -11.85
C ALA A 240 3.66 -25.12 -10.62
N LEU A 241 3.86 -24.40 -9.50
CA LEU A 241 4.27 -25.04 -8.24
C LEU A 241 3.18 -25.91 -7.65
N ALA A 242 1.92 -25.47 -7.69
CA ALA A 242 0.79 -26.22 -7.19
C ALA A 242 0.62 -27.55 -7.97
N ASP A 243 0.88 -27.52 -9.28
CA ASP A 243 0.84 -28.68 -10.18
C ASP A 243 2.12 -29.56 -10.11
N ALA A 244 2.97 -29.35 -9.10
CA ALA A 244 4.24 -30.05 -8.92
C ALA A 244 5.20 -29.96 -10.13
N GLN A 245 5.21 -28.83 -10.83
CA GLN A 245 6.11 -28.54 -11.97
C GLN A 245 7.18 -27.49 -11.59
N PRO A 246 8.13 -27.79 -10.68
CA PRO A 246 9.03 -26.79 -10.13
C PRO A 246 10.03 -26.21 -11.13
N HIS A 247 10.42 -26.94 -12.18
CA HIS A 247 11.24 -26.38 -13.27
C HIS A 247 10.52 -25.29 -14.06
N THR A 248 9.24 -25.52 -14.38
CA THR A 248 8.39 -24.53 -15.07
C THR A 248 8.15 -23.32 -14.18
N ALA A 249 7.84 -23.55 -12.91
CA ALA A 249 7.68 -22.49 -11.93
C ALA A 249 8.93 -21.61 -11.80
N LEU A 250 10.12 -22.21 -11.71
CA LEU A 250 11.36 -21.44 -11.59
C LEU A 250 11.63 -20.57 -12.83
N ARG A 251 11.38 -21.10 -14.04
CA ARG A 251 11.53 -20.36 -15.29
C ARG A 251 10.56 -19.18 -15.36
N LEU A 252 9.28 -19.41 -15.01
CA LEU A 252 8.26 -18.36 -14.98
C LEU A 252 8.58 -17.30 -13.91
N ALA A 253 9.01 -17.71 -12.72
CA ALA A 253 9.39 -16.78 -11.66
C ALA A 253 10.56 -15.89 -12.05
N ARG A 254 11.58 -16.42 -12.74
CA ARG A 254 12.69 -15.60 -13.28
C ARG A 254 12.19 -14.60 -14.32
N ARG A 255 11.37 -15.06 -15.26
CA ARG A 255 10.76 -14.17 -16.26
C ARG A 255 9.91 -13.07 -15.63
N ALA A 256 9.19 -13.37 -14.55
CA ALA A 256 8.44 -12.36 -13.81
C ALA A 256 9.37 -11.33 -13.15
N ALA A 257 10.53 -11.76 -12.62
CA ALA A 257 11.55 -10.86 -12.08
C ALA A 257 12.25 -10.01 -13.17
N ASP A 258 12.30 -10.48 -14.41
CA ASP A 258 12.81 -9.69 -15.54
C ASP A 258 11.85 -8.57 -15.93
N HIS A 259 10.53 -8.80 -15.83
CA HIS A 259 9.50 -7.78 -16.05
C HIS A 259 9.42 -6.76 -14.91
N ASP A 260 9.51 -7.22 -13.66
CA ASP A 260 9.53 -6.36 -12.48
C ASP A 260 10.64 -6.80 -11.50
N PRO A 261 11.85 -6.18 -11.59
CA PRO A 261 12.96 -6.53 -10.71
C PRO A 261 12.77 -6.03 -9.26
N LEU A 262 11.76 -5.20 -9.02
CA LEU A 262 11.39 -4.65 -7.70
C LEU A 262 10.26 -5.45 -7.04
N ALA A 263 9.71 -6.46 -7.70
CA ALA A 263 8.69 -7.31 -7.09
C ALA A 263 9.30 -8.39 -6.17
N LEU A 264 8.74 -8.51 -4.96
CA LEU A 264 9.12 -9.55 -4.00
C LEU A 264 8.64 -10.95 -4.42
N ASP A 265 7.42 -11.04 -4.95
CA ASP A 265 6.75 -12.32 -5.23
C ASP A 265 7.53 -13.26 -6.17
N PRO A 266 8.12 -12.77 -7.29
CA PRO A 266 8.99 -13.58 -8.13
C PRO A 266 10.12 -14.28 -7.35
N LEU A 267 10.76 -13.58 -6.40
CA LEU A 267 11.83 -14.15 -5.59
C LEU A 267 11.31 -15.24 -4.64
N LEU A 268 10.15 -15.01 -4.01
CA LEU A 268 9.53 -16.00 -3.10
C LEU A 268 9.13 -17.27 -3.84
N VAL A 269 8.56 -17.14 -5.03
CA VAL A 269 8.17 -18.28 -5.88
C VAL A 269 9.41 -19.02 -6.40
N ALA A 270 10.43 -18.30 -6.86
CA ALA A 270 11.70 -18.89 -7.30
C ALA A 270 12.38 -19.69 -6.18
N ALA A 271 12.40 -19.17 -4.94
CA ALA A 271 12.96 -19.86 -3.80
C ALA A 271 12.20 -21.16 -3.45
N ARG A 272 10.86 -21.14 -3.51
CA ARG A 272 10.04 -22.34 -3.29
C ARG A 272 10.28 -23.38 -4.38
N ALA A 273 10.37 -22.96 -5.64
CA ALA A 273 10.69 -23.84 -6.75
C ALA A 273 12.09 -24.47 -6.61
N GLN A 274 13.09 -23.68 -6.22
CA GLN A 274 14.44 -24.16 -5.93
C GLN A 274 14.44 -25.19 -4.79
N ALA A 275 13.68 -24.94 -3.72
CA ALA A 275 13.56 -25.88 -2.60
C ALA A 275 12.91 -27.21 -3.04
N ALA A 276 11.85 -27.15 -3.87
CA ALA A 276 11.20 -28.34 -4.44
C ALA A 276 12.14 -29.15 -5.35
N LEU A 277 13.11 -28.50 -6.00
CA LEU A 277 14.16 -29.15 -6.80
C LEU A 277 15.33 -29.70 -5.97
N GLY A 278 15.29 -29.58 -4.62
CA GLY A 278 16.40 -29.96 -3.75
C GLY A 278 17.58 -28.98 -3.76
N ALA A 279 17.47 -27.85 -4.45
CA ALA A 279 18.51 -26.83 -4.55
C ALA A 279 18.54 -25.90 -3.33
N THR A 280 18.70 -26.46 -2.12
CA THR A 280 18.59 -25.77 -0.82
C THR A 280 19.50 -24.54 -0.71
N THR A 281 20.76 -24.61 -1.18
CA THR A 281 21.68 -23.47 -1.16
C THR A 281 21.24 -22.34 -2.08
N ALA A 282 20.65 -22.66 -3.24
CA ALA A 282 20.09 -21.66 -4.15
C ALA A 282 18.84 -21.02 -3.55
N ALA A 283 17.91 -21.83 -3.02
CA ALA A 283 16.71 -21.36 -2.34
C ALA A 283 17.03 -20.37 -1.21
N ARG A 284 18.00 -20.73 -0.36
CA ARG A 284 18.45 -19.86 0.73
C ARG A 284 19.02 -18.54 0.21
N ARG A 285 19.90 -18.57 -0.79
CA ARG A 285 20.48 -17.34 -1.37
C ARG A 285 19.40 -16.43 -1.94
N THR A 286 18.41 -16.98 -2.64
CA THR A 286 17.28 -16.21 -3.17
C THR A 286 16.47 -15.57 -2.04
N LEU A 287 16.20 -16.27 -0.94
CA LEU A 287 15.47 -15.72 0.22
C LEU A 287 16.27 -14.65 0.97
N VAL A 288 17.58 -14.81 1.09
CA VAL A 288 18.45 -13.76 1.65
C VAL A 288 18.42 -12.52 0.76
N ALA A 289 18.55 -12.68 -0.55
CA ALA A 289 18.43 -11.57 -1.50
C ALA A 289 17.04 -10.90 -1.44
N ALA A 290 15.97 -11.67 -1.21
CA ALA A 290 14.63 -11.12 -1.01
C ALA A 290 14.55 -10.24 0.24
N VAL A 291 15.16 -10.66 1.36
CA VAL A 291 15.25 -9.85 2.58
C VAL A 291 16.10 -8.60 2.38
N GLU A 292 17.23 -8.70 1.68
CA GLU A 292 18.11 -7.56 1.40
C GLU A 292 17.44 -6.51 0.52
N ARG A 293 16.63 -6.94 -0.47
CA ARG A 293 15.88 -6.04 -1.37
C ARG A 293 14.60 -5.50 -0.74
N HIS A 294 13.96 -6.27 0.15
CA HIS A 294 12.69 -5.91 0.78
C HIS A 294 12.79 -5.95 2.32
N PRO A 295 13.70 -5.16 2.93
CA PRO A 295 13.96 -5.26 4.36
C PRO A 295 12.77 -4.85 5.23
N GLN A 296 11.85 -4.04 4.69
CA GLN A 296 10.64 -3.58 5.36
C GLN A 296 9.43 -4.51 5.15
N ASP A 297 9.53 -5.51 4.27
CA ASP A 297 8.41 -6.42 4.00
C ASP A 297 8.50 -7.67 4.91
N PRO A 298 7.56 -7.85 5.86
CA PRO A 298 7.59 -9.01 6.76
C PRO A 298 7.47 -10.33 5.99
N ARG A 299 6.88 -10.36 4.79
CA ARG A 299 6.74 -11.59 3.99
C ARG A 299 8.10 -12.16 3.58
N ALA A 300 9.09 -11.30 3.29
CA ALA A 300 10.44 -11.75 2.95
C ALA A 300 11.11 -12.46 4.15
N TRP A 301 11.00 -11.86 5.33
CA TRP A 301 11.51 -12.41 6.59
C TRP A 301 10.79 -13.71 7.00
N ILE A 302 9.46 -13.75 6.88
CA ILE A 302 8.65 -14.93 7.15
C ILE A 302 9.05 -16.07 6.21
N ALA A 303 9.23 -15.80 4.92
CA ALA A 303 9.63 -16.81 3.94
C ALA A 303 11.02 -17.39 4.26
N LEU A 304 11.99 -16.53 4.61
CA LEU A 304 13.33 -16.98 5.05
C LEU A 304 13.25 -17.80 6.34
N ALA A 305 12.49 -17.33 7.34
CA ALA A 305 12.32 -18.02 8.61
C ALA A 305 11.65 -19.39 8.43
N ARG A 306 10.63 -19.47 7.58
CA ARG A 306 9.91 -20.72 7.28
C ARG A 306 10.84 -21.73 6.60
N PHE A 307 11.66 -21.25 5.67
CA PHE A 307 12.68 -22.06 5.03
C PHE A 307 13.68 -22.59 6.07
N GLU A 308 14.29 -21.73 6.89
CA GLU A 308 15.26 -22.13 7.93
C GLU A 308 14.67 -23.02 9.04
N ALA A 309 13.35 -23.07 9.19
CA ALA A 309 12.66 -23.90 10.16
C ALA A 309 12.41 -25.35 9.70
N GLY A 310 12.73 -25.70 8.45
CA GLY A 310 12.51 -27.06 7.92
C GLY A 310 13.35 -28.16 8.59
N PRO A 311 13.02 -29.45 8.38
CA PRO A 311 13.79 -30.58 8.92
C PRO A 311 15.27 -30.52 8.49
N GLY A 312 16.18 -30.71 9.43
CA GLY A 312 17.64 -30.62 9.17
C GLY A 312 18.19 -29.20 9.05
N LEU A 313 17.35 -28.16 9.20
CA LEU A 313 17.75 -26.76 9.14
C LEU A 313 17.91 -26.14 10.53
N ARG A 314 18.20 -24.84 10.56
CA ARG A 314 18.76 -24.10 11.70
C ARG A 314 17.66 -23.31 12.43
N PRO A 315 17.00 -23.86 13.47
CA PRO A 315 15.93 -23.17 14.20
C PRO A 315 16.42 -21.90 14.89
N ASP A 316 17.72 -21.78 15.19
CA ASP A 316 18.34 -20.54 15.66
C ASP A 316 18.27 -19.42 14.61
N ARG A 317 18.51 -19.73 13.33
CA ARG A 317 18.38 -18.78 12.22
C ARG A 317 16.92 -18.44 11.94
N ALA A 318 16.03 -19.43 11.98
CA ALA A 318 14.59 -19.20 11.86
C ALA A 318 14.09 -18.23 12.94
N LEU A 319 14.56 -18.41 14.19
CA LEU A 319 14.21 -17.54 15.31
C LEU A 319 14.73 -16.10 15.12
N ALA A 320 15.91 -15.93 14.53
CA ALA A 320 16.43 -14.61 14.20
C ALA A 320 15.59 -13.91 13.11
N ALA A 321 15.29 -14.61 12.02
CA ALA A 321 14.52 -14.06 10.91
C ALA A 321 13.06 -13.73 11.31
N VAL A 322 12.40 -14.58 12.11
CA VAL A 322 11.02 -14.33 12.53
C VAL A 322 10.91 -13.20 13.56
N ARG A 323 11.97 -12.92 14.35
CA ARG A 323 12.00 -11.73 15.22
C ARG A 323 11.98 -10.43 14.41
N ALA A 324 12.69 -10.39 13.28
CA ALA A 324 12.63 -9.26 12.36
C ALA A 324 11.22 -9.11 11.78
N ALA A 325 10.58 -10.22 11.36
CA ALA A 325 9.19 -10.19 10.91
C ALA A 325 8.22 -9.66 11.98
N LEU A 326 8.36 -10.08 13.25
CA LEU A 326 7.54 -9.61 14.36
C LEU A 326 7.81 -8.16 14.75
N TRP A 327 9.02 -7.65 14.48
CA TRP A 327 9.32 -6.23 14.65
C TRP A 327 8.61 -5.38 13.60
N LEU A 328 8.54 -5.87 12.35
CA LEU A 328 7.84 -5.21 11.24
C LEU A 328 6.31 -5.35 11.33
N ASP A 329 5.82 -6.47 11.84
CA ASP A 329 4.41 -6.75 12.02
C ASP A 329 4.15 -7.48 13.35
N PRO A 330 4.00 -6.73 14.46
CA PRO A 330 3.72 -7.31 15.78
C PRO A 330 2.42 -8.09 15.84
N GLU A 331 1.47 -7.83 14.94
CA GLU A 331 0.18 -8.52 14.87
C GLU A 331 0.16 -9.72 13.91
N GLY A 332 1.27 -9.99 13.24
CA GLY A 332 1.41 -11.07 12.26
C GLY A 332 1.21 -12.46 12.87
N ARG A 333 0.03 -13.05 12.69
CA ARG A 333 -0.29 -14.40 13.21
C ARG A 333 0.70 -15.46 12.76
N GLU A 334 1.06 -15.45 11.48
CA GLU A 334 2.00 -16.43 10.94
C GLU A 334 3.38 -16.32 11.60
N ALA A 335 3.90 -15.10 11.74
CA ALA A 335 5.17 -14.85 12.42
C ALA A 335 5.12 -15.29 13.90
N LYS A 336 4.01 -15.04 14.61
CA LYS A 336 3.78 -15.52 15.99
C LYS A 336 3.85 -17.05 16.06
N HIS A 337 3.15 -17.76 15.17
CA HIS A 337 3.19 -19.23 15.12
C HIS A 337 4.60 -19.76 14.82
N LEU A 338 5.28 -19.17 13.83
CA LEU A 338 6.62 -19.58 13.44
C LEU A 338 7.65 -19.32 14.54
N TYR A 339 7.52 -18.22 15.29
CA TYR A 339 8.34 -17.91 16.46
C TYR A 339 8.20 -18.99 17.54
N LEU A 340 6.96 -19.35 17.90
CA LEU A 340 6.71 -20.38 18.90
C LEU A 340 7.25 -21.75 18.45
N ALA A 341 7.03 -22.13 17.19
CA ALA A 341 7.53 -23.38 16.62
C ALA A 341 9.08 -23.43 16.60
N ALA A 342 9.73 -22.36 16.14
CA ALA A 342 11.19 -22.27 16.11
C ALA A 342 11.79 -22.31 17.52
N ARG A 343 11.17 -21.60 18.48
CA ARG A 343 11.60 -21.59 19.88
C ARG A 343 11.45 -22.96 20.54
N ALA A 344 10.35 -23.66 20.30
CA ALA A 344 10.14 -25.02 20.81
C ALA A 344 11.19 -26.00 20.25
N ARG A 345 11.44 -25.97 18.94
CA ARG A 345 12.47 -26.80 18.29
C ARG A 345 13.87 -26.51 18.81
N LEU A 346 14.21 -25.23 19.01
CA LEU A 346 15.50 -24.83 19.56
C LEU A 346 15.70 -25.37 20.99
N ARG A 347 14.66 -25.32 21.83
CA ARG A 347 14.71 -25.89 23.20
C ARG A 347 14.93 -27.40 23.19
N ILE A 348 14.22 -28.13 22.33
CA ILE A 348 14.40 -29.58 22.17
C ILE A 348 15.84 -29.87 21.71
N ALA A 349 16.35 -29.14 20.71
CA ALA A 349 17.73 -29.31 20.24
C ALA A 349 18.76 -29.02 21.35
N CYS A 350 18.55 -27.99 22.17
CA CYS A 350 19.41 -27.70 23.33
C CYS A 350 19.39 -28.82 24.37
N ALA A 351 18.21 -29.36 24.69
CA ALA A 351 18.06 -30.44 25.65
C ALA A 351 18.78 -31.72 25.19
N LEU A 352 18.61 -32.09 23.91
CA LEU A 352 19.30 -33.22 23.30
C LEU A 352 20.82 -33.04 23.28
N ALA A 353 21.30 -31.83 22.94
CA ALA A 353 22.73 -31.51 22.94
C ALA A 353 23.34 -31.54 24.36
N GLY A 354 22.63 -31.03 25.36
CA GLY A 354 23.06 -31.07 26.77
C GLY A 354 23.12 -32.49 27.34
N GLY A 355 22.12 -33.33 27.02
CA GLY A 355 22.12 -34.75 27.40
C GLY A 355 23.25 -35.55 26.74
N SER A 356 23.57 -35.25 25.47
CA SER A 356 24.71 -35.86 24.76
C SER A 356 26.04 -35.51 25.42
N ALA A 357 26.25 -34.25 25.83
CA ALA A 357 27.49 -33.83 26.49
C ALA A 357 27.65 -34.43 27.90
N ALA A 358 26.55 -34.61 28.64
CA ALA A 358 26.57 -35.29 29.94
C ALA A 358 26.88 -36.80 29.80
N SER A 359 26.37 -37.44 28.76
CA SER A 359 26.66 -38.84 28.42
C SER A 359 28.12 -39.06 27.96
N GLU A 360 28.64 -38.17 27.12
CA GLU A 360 30.05 -38.21 26.65
C GLU A 360 31.07 -38.04 27.78
N ASN A 361 30.75 -37.27 28.83
CA ASN A 361 31.62 -37.14 30.00
C ASN A 361 31.61 -38.39 30.92
N GLY A 362 30.56 -39.21 30.87
CA GLY A 362 30.47 -40.48 31.60
C GLY A 362 31.11 -41.67 30.87
N ALA A 363 31.19 -41.63 29.53
CA ALA A 363 31.71 -42.71 28.69
C ALA A 363 33.12 -42.41 28.16
N ARG A 364 34.14 -42.49 29.01
CA ARG A 364 35.54 -42.61 28.53
C ARG A 364 35.81 -44.03 28.01
N ARG A 365 35.41 -44.33 26.76
CA ARG A 365 36.02 -45.39 25.94
C ARG A 365 36.25 -44.91 24.49
N PRO A 366 37.34 -45.32 23.82
CA PRO A 366 37.95 -44.51 22.76
C PRO A 366 37.56 -44.92 21.32
N THR A 367 36.39 -45.52 21.05
CA THR A 367 36.19 -46.16 19.72
C THR A 367 34.93 -45.83 18.92
N ASP A 368 33.97 -45.03 19.39
CA ASP A 368 32.83 -44.62 18.56
C ASP A 368 32.67 -43.09 18.51
N ARG A 369 33.51 -42.44 17.70
CA ARG A 369 33.45 -40.98 17.45
C ARG A 369 33.07 -40.67 16.00
N ALA A 370 31.93 -41.14 15.51
CA ALA A 370 31.47 -40.72 14.17
C ALA A 370 29.97 -40.93 13.97
N GLY A 371 29.15 -39.90 14.23
CA GLY A 371 27.77 -39.91 13.71
C GLY A 371 26.87 -38.81 14.27
N THR A 372 26.74 -38.72 15.59
CA THR A 372 25.72 -37.88 16.24
C THR A 372 26.20 -36.47 16.62
N SER A 373 27.49 -36.27 16.87
CA SER A 373 27.99 -34.99 17.39
C SER A 373 28.05 -33.87 16.34
N ALA A 374 28.22 -34.17 15.05
CA ALA A 374 28.37 -33.16 14.01
C ALA A 374 27.09 -32.34 13.75
N ASN A 375 25.94 -33.01 13.78
CA ASN A 375 24.65 -32.41 13.46
C ASN A 375 24.10 -31.49 14.57
N LEU A 376 24.68 -31.51 15.78
CA LEU A 376 24.26 -30.68 16.92
C LEU A 376 25.32 -29.67 17.39
N ARG A 377 26.49 -29.61 16.73
CA ARG A 377 27.54 -28.58 17.03
C ARG A 377 27.07 -27.14 16.87
N TRP A 378 26.01 -26.91 16.10
CA TRP A 378 25.38 -25.59 16.02
C TRP A 378 24.47 -25.32 17.21
N ALA A 379 23.79 -26.35 17.74
CA ALA A 379 22.88 -26.24 18.86
C ALA A 379 23.67 -25.84 20.12
N THR A 380 24.76 -26.54 20.45
CA THR A 380 25.62 -26.18 21.60
C THR A 380 26.07 -24.72 21.59
N ARG A 381 26.53 -24.21 20.44
CA ARG A 381 26.90 -22.79 20.27
C ARG A 381 25.71 -21.84 20.41
N ALA A 382 24.57 -22.16 19.80
CA ALA A 382 23.36 -21.35 19.89
C ALA A 382 22.80 -21.28 21.33
N CYS A 383 22.84 -22.40 22.06
CA CYS A 383 22.37 -22.48 23.45
C CYS A 383 23.29 -21.71 24.41
N ALA A 384 24.61 -21.78 24.23
CA ALA A 384 25.57 -20.99 25.01
C ALA A 384 25.36 -19.48 24.83
N HIS A 385 25.11 -19.04 23.59
CA HIS A 385 24.81 -17.64 23.30
C HIS A 385 23.46 -17.18 23.86
N GLY A 386 22.45 -18.08 23.84
CA GLY A 386 21.14 -17.82 24.45
C GLY A 386 21.19 -17.69 25.98
N ALA A 387 21.94 -18.57 26.66
CA ALA A 387 22.14 -18.52 28.11
C ALA A 387 22.90 -17.26 28.54
N ALA A 388 23.94 -16.87 27.79
CA ALA A 388 24.71 -15.65 28.06
C ALA A 388 23.92 -14.35 27.84
N LYS A 389 22.84 -14.39 27.04
CA LYS A 389 21.92 -13.26 26.85
C LYS A 389 20.85 -13.20 27.93
N ALA A 390 20.25 -14.35 28.29
CA ALA A 390 19.26 -14.45 29.36
C ALA A 390 19.82 -14.18 30.77
N ALA A 391 21.14 -14.17 30.93
CA ALA A 391 21.82 -13.77 32.18
C ALA A 391 22.13 -12.26 32.24
N ARG A 392 21.92 -11.51 31.15
CA ARG A 392 22.16 -10.05 31.06
C ARG A 392 20.88 -9.23 30.97
N ASP A 393 19.77 -9.87 30.60
CA ASP A 393 18.41 -9.35 30.64
C ASP A 393 17.76 -9.84 31.94
#